data_AF-A0A9E5VWV1-F1
#
_entry.id   AF-A0A9E5VWV1-F1
#
_cell.length_a   1.000
_cell.length_b   1.000
_cell.length_c   1.000
_cell.angle_alpha   90.00
_cell.angle_beta   90.00
_cell.angle_gamma   90.00
#
_symmetry.space_group_name_H-M   'P 1'
#
loop_
_entity.id
_entity.type
_entity.pdbx_description
1 polymer ?
#
loop_
_entity_poly.entity_id
_entity_poly.type
_entity_poly.pdbx_seq_one_letter_code
_entity_poly.pdbx_strand_id
1 'polypeptide(L)'
;MSEVVDLASPHVMTVEFPLGRRSVDIAYAEFPCLDGLTDADFAISLSNLSGSEMLVLARFASGRRVNRHLLLQHFWIDWQTLKERFLDGLVEAGLLRQYGEATFEPTEWVSFLPTRVLTVEAKLTDWRDALQQASYNRAYTSDSYVAFPASETVRIEQSLNAFRSARVGVALVDPGDGVSVRLLARGGGSMRGIKPHFARLRVLCDLCADTGRWAVIPATAKGRK
;
A
#
# COMPACT_ATOMS: atom_id res chain seq x y z
N MET A 1 -11.19 -26.39 11.77
CA MET A 1 -11.84 -26.06 10.49
C MET A 1 -11.19 -24.78 9.97
N SER A 2 -10.28 -24.89 9.01
CA SER A 2 -9.64 -23.74 8.36
C SER A 2 -10.63 -23.11 7.41
N GLU A 3 -11.01 -21.86 7.68
CA GLU A 3 -11.83 -21.06 6.76
C GLU A 3 -10.93 -20.65 5.59
N VAL A 4 -11.19 -21.19 4.39
CA VAL A 4 -10.49 -20.78 3.18
C VAL A 4 -10.97 -19.37 2.85
N VAL A 5 -10.05 -18.40 2.89
CA VAL A 5 -10.36 -17.01 2.52
C VAL A 5 -10.58 -16.96 1.01
N ASP A 6 -11.83 -16.75 0.61
CA ASP A 6 -12.25 -16.58 -0.79
C ASP A 6 -11.78 -15.19 -1.27
N LEU A 7 -10.87 -15.16 -2.25
CA LEU A 7 -10.28 -13.94 -2.76
C LEU A 7 -11.09 -13.46 -3.98
N ALA A 8 -12.11 -12.64 -3.73
CA ALA A 8 -13.02 -12.15 -4.79
C ALA A 8 -12.39 -11.13 -5.75
N SER A 9 -11.28 -10.49 -5.35
CA SER A 9 -10.56 -9.45 -6.09
C SER A 9 -9.21 -9.99 -6.59
N PRO A 10 -8.57 -9.39 -7.61
CA PRO A 10 -7.17 -9.67 -7.92
C PRO A 10 -6.25 -9.16 -6.80
N HIS A 11 -5.22 -9.94 -6.52
CA HIS A 11 -4.26 -9.61 -5.48
C HIS A 11 -2.83 -9.79 -5.95
N VAL A 12 -1.92 -9.02 -5.36
CA VAL A 12 -0.49 -9.15 -5.59
C VAL A 12 0.25 -9.21 -4.26
N MET A 13 1.36 -9.90 -4.25
CA MET A 13 2.24 -10.02 -3.08
C MET A 13 3.69 -9.81 -3.49
N THR A 14 4.46 -9.22 -2.59
CA THR A 14 5.92 -9.19 -2.70
C THR A 14 6.54 -9.52 -1.34
N VAL A 15 7.77 -10.00 -1.40
CA VAL A 15 8.70 -9.99 -0.26
C VAL A 15 9.56 -8.74 -0.31
N GLU A 16 10.00 -8.24 0.85
CA GLU A 16 10.86 -7.06 0.98
C GLU A 16 10.34 -5.81 0.25
N PHE A 17 9.23 -5.25 0.73
CA PHE A 17 8.63 -4.06 0.12
C PHE A 17 9.15 -2.76 0.74
N PRO A 18 9.84 -1.88 -0.01
CA PRO A 18 10.32 -0.61 0.51
C PRO A 18 9.15 0.36 0.77
N LEU A 19 8.97 0.77 2.02
CA LEU A 19 7.98 1.75 2.46
C LEU A 19 8.62 2.87 3.29
N GLY A 20 8.79 4.02 2.66
CA GLY A 20 9.43 5.17 3.28
C GLY A 20 10.92 4.93 3.52
N ARG A 21 11.33 4.84 4.78
CA ARG A 21 12.76 4.65 5.17
C ARG A 21 13.11 3.21 5.55
N ARG A 22 12.19 2.27 5.37
CA ARG A 22 12.37 0.86 5.76
C ARG A 22 11.75 -0.06 4.73
N SER A 23 12.14 -1.32 4.75
CA SER A 23 11.43 -2.39 4.05
C SER A 23 10.54 -3.13 5.04
N VAL A 24 9.43 -3.67 4.54
CA VAL A 24 8.58 -4.63 5.26
C VAL A 24 8.80 -6.01 4.68
N ASP A 25 8.75 -7.05 5.50
CA ASP A 25 9.09 -8.41 5.06
C ASP A 25 8.15 -8.91 3.97
N ILE A 26 6.84 -8.69 4.14
CA ILE A 26 5.82 -9.07 3.15
C ILE A 26 4.84 -7.91 2.99
N ALA A 27 4.49 -7.62 1.74
CA ALA A 27 3.39 -6.73 1.41
C ALA A 27 2.40 -7.42 0.48
N TYR A 28 1.13 -7.12 0.70
CA TYR A 28 0.01 -7.63 -0.05
C TYR A 28 -0.89 -6.47 -0.45
N ALA A 29 -1.37 -6.47 -1.69
CA ALA A 29 -2.26 -5.42 -2.18
C ALA A 29 -3.44 -6.02 -2.93
N GLU A 30 -4.63 -5.50 -2.63
CA GLU A 30 -5.89 -5.84 -3.26
C GLU A 30 -6.22 -4.81 -4.33
N PHE A 31 -6.58 -5.26 -5.52
CA PHE A 31 -6.89 -4.40 -6.65
C PHE A 31 -8.37 -4.52 -7.05
N PRO A 32 -8.99 -3.44 -7.53
CA PRO A 32 -10.33 -3.53 -8.11
C PRO A 32 -10.31 -4.27 -9.46
N CYS A 33 -9.23 -4.10 -10.23
CA CYS A 33 -8.97 -4.72 -11.52
C CYS A 33 -7.46 -4.62 -11.81
N LEU A 34 -6.89 -5.61 -12.50
CA LEU A 34 -5.53 -5.56 -13.07
C LEU A 34 -5.54 -5.62 -14.60
N ASP A 35 -6.68 -5.92 -15.21
CA ASP A 35 -6.79 -6.12 -16.66
C ASP A 35 -6.45 -4.83 -17.41
N GLY A 36 -5.55 -4.94 -18.39
CA GLY A 36 -5.10 -3.81 -19.21
C GLY A 36 -4.17 -2.83 -18.49
N LEU A 37 -3.72 -3.11 -17.27
CA LEU A 37 -2.80 -2.23 -16.54
C LEU A 37 -1.49 -1.99 -17.31
N THR A 38 -0.89 -3.06 -17.83
CA THR A 38 0.39 -2.99 -18.55
C THR A 38 0.27 -2.35 -19.93
N ASP A 39 -0.93 -2.37 -20.53
CA ASP A 39 -1.20 -1.84 -21.86
C ASP A 39 -1.72 -0.39 -21.82
N ALA A 40 -1.95 0.15 -20.63
CA ALA A 40 -2.48 1.50 -20.48
C ALA A 40 -1.42 2.57 -20.82
N ASP A 41 -1.83 3.65 -21.49
CA ASP A 41 -0.93 4.73 -21.93
C ASP A 41 -0.12 5.34 -20.78
N PHE A 42 -0.68 5.38 -19.56
CA PHE A 42 0.00 5.91 -18.38
C PHE A 42 1.07 4.97 -17.78
N ALA A 43 1.11 3.69 -18.18
CA ALA A 43 1.93 2.68 -17.50
C ALA A 43 3.42 3.01 -17.56
N ILE A 44 3.92 3.40 -18.74
CA ILE A 44 5.31 3.83 -18.96
C ILE A 44 5.64 5.08 -18.14
N SER A 45 4.71 6.02 -18.02
CA SER A 45 4.91 7.23 -17.22
C SER A 45 5.01 6.89 -15.73
N LEU A 46 4.15 5.99 -15.22
CA LEU A 46 4.19 5.56 -13.82
C LEU A 46 5.47 4.78 -13.47
N SER A 47 5.95 3.92 -14.37
CA SER A 47 7.16 3.12 -14.12
C SER A 47 8.42 3.95 -13.96
N ASN A 48 8.43 5.18 -14.50
CA ASN A 48 9.60 6.06 -14.55
C ASN A 48 9.59 7.17 -13.47
N LEU A 49 8.59 7.21 -12.60
CA LEU A 49 8.49 8.25 -11.58
C LEU A 49 9.62 8.14 -10.53
N SER A 50 10.24 9.28 -10.23
CA SER A 50 11.11 9.43 -9.07
C SER A 50 10.32 9.38 -7.75
N GLY A 51 11.04 9.17 -6.64
CA GLY A 51 10.46 9.21 -5.29
C GLY A 51 9.69 10.51 -4.98
N SER A 52 10.21 11.64 -5.46
CA SER A 52 9.60 12.95 -5.24
C SER A 52 8.36 13.17 -6.11
N GLU A 53 8.38 12.73 -7.37
CA GLU A 53 7.21 12.81 -8.25
C GLU A 53 6.08 11.91 -7.75
N MET A 54 6.39 10.68 -7.31
CA MET A 54 5.39 9.81 -6.66
C MET A 54 4.79 10.48 -5.42
N LEU A 55 5.60 11.20 -4.62
CA LEU A 55 5.10 11.91 -3.44
C LEU A 55 4.12 13.04 -3.84
N VAL A 56 4.42 13.79 -4.91
CA VAL A 56 3.51 14.81 -5.44
C VAL A 56 2.24 14.16 -5.99
N LEU A 57 2.37 13.16 -6.84
CA LEU A 57 1.25 12.46 -7.48
C LEU A 57 0.33 11.75 -6.48
N ALA A 58 0.88 11.24 -5.38
CA ALA A 58 0.10 10.63 -4.29
C ALA A 58 -0.95 11.57 -3.69
N ARG A 59 -0.85 12.89 -3.85
CA ARG A 59 -1.91 13.83 -3.45
C ARG A 59 -3.20 13.68 -4.26
N PHE A 60 -3.09 13.18 -5.47
CA PHE A 60 -4.20 13.01 -6.39
C PHE A 60 -4.82 11.61 -6.32
N ALA A 61 -4.22 10.67 -5.59
CA ALA A 61 -4.67 9.27 -5.47
C ALA A 61 -6.06 9.09 -4.82
N SER A 62 -6.68 10.16 -4.33
CA SER A 62 -8.08 10.17 -3.89
C SER A 62 -9.08 10.31 -5.05
N GLY A 63 -8.61 10.52 -6.29
CA GLY A 63 -9.44 10.75 -7.47
C GLY A 63 -10.05 12.15 -7.54
N ARG A 64 -9.63 13.08 -6.66
CA ARG A 64 -10.23 14.42 -6.56
C ARG A 64 -9.36 15.47 -7.22
N ARG A 65 -10.00 16.54 -7.68
CA ARG A 65 -9.32 17.79 -8.05
C ARG A 65 -8.59 18.38 -6.84
N VAL A 66 -7.37 18.83 -7.06
CA VAL A 66 -6.54 19.50 -6.05
C VAL A 66 -6.13 20.87 -6.59
N ASN A 67 -6.34 21.90 -5.79
CA ASN A 67 -5.92 23.27 -6.12
C ASN A 67 -4.55 23.59 -5.51
N ARG A 68 -3.93 24.66 -6.00
CA ARG A 68 -2.66 25.21 -5.51
C ARG A 68 -2.61 25.34 -3.98
N HIS A 69 -3.67 25.83 -3.34
CA HIS A 69 -3.66 26.05 -1.89
C HIS A 69 -3.44 24.75 -1.12
N LEU A 70 -4.13 23.68 -1.50
CA LEU A 70 -3.96 22.36 -0.87
C LEU A 70 -2.58 21.76 -1.14
N LEU A 71 -2.01 22.00 -2.32
CA LEU A 71 -0.65 21.54 -2.62
C LEU A 71 0.39 22.26 -1.74
N LEU A 72 0.32 23.58 -1.65
CA LEU A 72 1.26 24.38 -0.86
C LEU A 72 1.18 24.13 0.66
N GLN A 73 0.05 23.65 1.18
CA GLN A 73 -0.05 23.21 2.59
C GLN A 73 0.83 21.98 2.90
N HIS A 74 1.29 21.28 1.87
CA HIS A 74 1.90 19.97 2.01
C HIS A 74 3.33 19.88 1.48
N PHE A 75 3.72 20.80 0.63
CA PHE A 75 5.06 20.89 0.09
C PHE A 75 5.69 22.21 0.53
N TRP A 76 6.87 22.13 1.15
CA TRP A 76 7.63 23.31 1.61
C TRP A 76 8.47 23.90 0.47
N ILE A 77 7.84 24.12 -0.67
CA ILE A 77 8.43 24.75 -1.86
C ILE A 77 7.42 25.77 -2.41
N ASP A 78 7.92 26.78 -3.12
CA ASP A 78 7.05 27.78 -3.74
C ASP A 78 6.25 27.19 -4.92
N TRP A 79 5.23 27.93 -5.35
CA TRP A 79 4.32 27.49 -6.40
C TRP A 79 5.02 27.27 -7.74
N GLN A 80 5.91 28.18 -8.12
CA GLN A 80 6.57 28.12 -9.41
C GLN A 80 7.48 26.89 -9.47
N THR A 81 8.28 26.67 -8.43
CA THR A 81 9.10 25.46 -8.30
C THR A 81 8.26 24.19 -8.29
N LEU A 82 7.14 24.13 -7.54
CA LEU A 82 6.28 22.94 -7.53
C LEU A 82 5.70 22.66 -8.92
N LYS A 83 5.24 23.70 -9.61
CA LYS A 83 4.61 23.59 -10.91
C LYS A 83 5.63 23.13 -11.98
N GLU A 84 6.70 23.88 -12.16
CA GLU A 84 7.69 23.64 -13.21
C GLU A 84 8.46 22.34 -12.99
N ARG A 85 8.80 22.00 -11.74
CA ARG A 85 9.61 20.81 -11.44
C ARG A 85 8.81 19.51 -11.41
N PHE A 86 7.51 19.57 -11.12
CA PHE A 86 6.71 18.36 -10.90
C PHE A 86 5.40 18.35 -11.67
N LEU A 87 4.55 19.37 -11.52
CA LEU A 87 3.19 19.30 -12.08
C LEU A 87 3.17 19.32 -13.60
N ASP A 88 4.01 20.15 -14.23
CA ASP A 88 4.04 20.26 -15.69
C ASP A 88 4.48 18.95 -16.34
N GLY A 89 5.54 18.32 -15.83
CA GLY A 89 5.97 16.99 -16.28
C GLY A 89 4.91 15.91 -16.06
N LEU A 90 4.17 15.95 -14.94
CA LEU A 90 3.07 15.01 -14.69
C LEU A 90 1.87 15.24 -15.62
N VAL A 91 1.62 16.47 -16.09
CA VAL A 91 0.60 16.79 -17.09
C VAL A 91 1.05 16.30 -18.48
N GLU A 92 2.28 16.62 -18.87
CA GLU A 92 2.87 16.16 -20.14
C GLU A 92 2.91 14.63 -20.24
N ALA A 93 3.19 13.95 -19.13
CA ALA A 93 3.19 12.49 -19.02
C ALA A 93 1.79 11.85 -19.01
N GLY A 94 0.71 12.65 -19.10
CA GLY A 94 -0.67 12.17 -19.10
C GLY A 94 -1.18 11.67 -17.74
N LEU A 95 -0.47 11.95 -16.64
CA LEU A 95 -0.83 11.52 -15.29
C LEU A 95 -1.76 12.51 -14.58
N LEU A 96 -1.74 13.77 -15.00
CA LEU A 96 -2.63 14.82 -14.50
C LEU A 96 -3.29 15.56 -15.67
N ARG A 97 -4.51 16.05 -15.43
CA ARG A 97 -5.17 17.07 -16.27
C ARG A 97 -5.16 18.39 -15.52
N GLN A 98 -4.80 19.45 -16.23
CA GLN A 98 -4.83 20.80 -15.70
C GLN A 98 -6.15 21.50 -16.06
N TYR A 99 -6.78 22.14 -15.07
CA TYR A 99 -7.99 22.94 -15.20
C TYR A 99 -7.68 24.38 -14.77
N GLY A 100 -7.50 25.27 -15.75
CA GLY A 100 -7.03 26.64 -15.49
C GLY A 100 -5.60 26.67 -14.94
N GLU A 101 -5.20 27.76 -14.29
CA GLU A 101 -3.79 27.96 -13.92
C GLU A 101 -3.32 27.10 -12.73
N ALA A 102 -4.23 26.77 -11.82
CA ALA A 102 -3.86 26.33 -10.47
C ALA A 102 -4.65 25.14 -9.94
N THR A 103 -5.38 24.41 -10.80
CA THR A 103 -6.16 23.23 -10.41
C THR A 103 -5.80 22.04 -11.28
N PHE A 104 -5.64 20.89 -10.65
CA PHE A 104 -5.20 19.65 -11.30
C PHE A 104 -6.10 18.50 -10.88
N GLU A 105 -6.31 17.55 -11.76
CA GLU A 105 -7.09 16.33 -11.55
C GLU A 105 -6.26 15.12 -11.99
N PRO A 106 -6.31 13.98 -11.29
CA PRO A 106 -5.70 12.78 -11.82
C PRO A 106 -6.42 12.28 -13.08
N THR A 107 -5.70 11.53 -13.91
CA THR A 107 -6.26 10.78 -15.03
C THR A 107 -6.71 9.38 -14.59
N GLU A 108 -6.96 8.49 -15.55
CA GLU A 108 -7.53 7.17 -15.35
C GLU A 108 -6.70 6.22 -14.47
N TRP A 109 -5.40 6.45 -14.26
CA TRP A 109 -4.56 5.59 -13.40
C TRP A 109 -5.11 5.40 -11.98
N VAL A 110 -5.93 6.33 -11.47
CA VAL A 110 -6.50 6.21 -10.12
C VAL A 110 -7.48 5.05 -9.97
N SER A 111 -8.11 4.61 -11.07
CA SER A 111 -9.02 3.46 -11.04
C SER A 111 -8.27 2.14 -10.86
N PHE A 112 -6.96 2.12 -11.15
CA PHE A 112 -6.07 0.99 -10.97
C PHE A 112 -5.36 0.98 -9.62
N LEU A 113 -5.56 2.00 -8.76
CA LEU A 113 -4.93 1.98 -7.45
C LEU A 113 -5.47 0.83 -6.60
N PRO A 114 -4.61 0.12 -5.86
CA PRO A 114 -5.07 -0.93 -4.96
C PRO A 114 -6.08 -0.38 -3.95
N THR A 115 -7.18 -1.08 -3.69
CA THR A 115 -8.20 -0.69 -2.70
C THR A 115 -7.65 -0.85 -1.28
N ARG A 116 -6.73 -1.79 -1.09
CA ARG A 116 -6.14 -2.12 0.21
C ARG A 116 -4.67 -2.47 0.07
N VAL A 117 -3.86 -2.05 1.03
CA VAL A 117 -2.47 -2.48 1.19
C VAL A 117 -2.29 -3.02 2.60
N LEU A 118 -1.83 -4.26 2.71
CA LEU A 118 -1.53 -4.95 3.95
C LEU A 118 -0.03 -5.21 4.02
N THR A 119 0.54 -5.14 5.22
CA THR A 119 1.93 -5.51 5.45
C THR A 119 2.03 -6.50 6.60
N VAL A 120 3.01 -7.40 6.49
CA VAL A 120 3.33 -8.39 7.52
C VAL A 120 4.80 -8.26 7.85
N GLU A 121 5.11 -8.10 9.13
CA GLU A 121 6.45 -8.27 9.67
C GLU A 121 6.58 -9.71 10.17
N ALA A 122 7.56 -10.46 9.69
CA ALA A 122 7.85 -11.82 10.10
C ALA A 122 8.96 -11.81 11.15
N LYS A 123 8.62 -12.12 12.41
CA LYS A 123 9.61 -12.17 13.50
C LYS A 123 9.55 -13.49 14.24
N LEU A 124 10.73 -14.00 14.61
CA LEU A 124 10.87 -15.26 15.33
C LEU A 124 10.70 -15.10 16.84
N THR A 125 11.22 -14.01 17.44
CA THR A 125 11.33 -13.95 18.91
C THR A 125 11.17 -12.56 19.54
N ASP A 126 11.49 -11.44 18.88
CA ASP A 126 11.33 -10.11 19.49
C ASP A 126 10.00 -9.44 19.12
N TRP A 127 8.96 -9.72 19.90
CA TRP A 127 7.64 -9.16 19.65
C TRP A 127 7.58 -7.64 19.82
N ARG A 128 8.47 -7.02 20.62
CA ARG A 128 8.43 -5.58 20.89
C ARG A 128 8.94 -4.78 19.70
N ASP A 129 10.07 -5.20 19.15
CA ASP A 129 10.60 -4.64 17.90
C ASP A 129 9.60 -4.86 16.74
N ALA A 130 9.05 -6.08 16.63
CA ALA A 130 8.02 -6.40 15.64
C ALA A 130 6.80 -5.46 15.74
N LEU A 131 6.31 -5.25 16.97
CA LEU A 131 5.19 -4.36 17.23
C LEU A 131 5.52 -2.91 16.86
N GLN A 132 6.71 -2.43 17.20
CA GLN A 132 7.16 -1.08 16.84
C GLN A 132 7.24 -0.93 15.32
N GLN A 133 7.77 -1.93 14.63
CA GLN A 133 7.88 -1.94 13.18
C GLN A 133 6.51 -1.95 12.52
N ALA A 134 5.64 -2.90 12.87
CA ALA A 134 4.29 -2.96 12.36
C ALA A 134 3.50 -1.68 12.67
N SER A 135 3.68 -1.07 13.84
CA SER A 135 3.04 0.19 14.22
C SER A 135 3.45 1.36 13.32
N TYR A 136 4.73 1.43 12.93
CA TYR A 136 5.20 2.44 11.97
C TYR A 136 4.60 2.23 10.57
N ASN A 137 4.51 0.97 10.11
CA ASN A 137 3.99 0.64 8.78
C ASN A 137 2.51 1.05 8.62
N ARG A 138 1.74 1.11 9.71
CA ARG A 138 0.34 1.56 9.70
C ARG A 138 0.13 2.99 9.16
N ALA A 139 1.17 3.81 9.11
CA ALA A 139 1.07 5.12 8.48
C ALA A 139 0.92 5.03 6.94
N TYR A 140 1.30 3.89 6.35
CA TYR A 140 1.34 3.63 4.92
C TYR A 140 0.32 2.60 4.45
N THR A 141 -0.26 1.82 5.37
CA THR A 141 -1.01 0.62 5.02
C THR A 141 -2.41 0.67 5.60
N SER A 142 -3.34 -0.03 4.94
CA SER A 142 -4.68 -0.26 5.45
C SER A 142 -4.62 -1.10 6.73
N ASP A 143 -3.78 -2.15 6.68
CA ASP A 143 -3.57 -3.07 7.79
C ASP A 143 -2.09 -3.42 7.94
N SER A 144 -1.72 -3.76 9.18
CA SER A 144 -0.37 -4.14 9.54
C SER A 144 -0.44 -5.29 10.53
N TYR A 145 0.28 -6.36 10.22
CA TYR A 145 0.32 -7.59 11.00
C TYR A 145 1.76 -7.91 11.42
N VAL A 146 1.86 -8.66 12.50
CA VAL A 146 3.07 -9.42 12.81
C VAL A 146 2.75 -10.90 12.74
N ALA A 147 3.60 -11.64 12.04
CA ALA A 147 3.56 -13.09 11.96
C ALA A 147 4.62 -13.69 12.89
N PHE A 148 4.18 -14.60 13.77
CA PHE A 148 5.04 -15.37 14.67
C PHE A 148 4.93 -16.87 14.38
N PRO A 149 5.96 -17.67 14.70
CA PRO A 149 5.83 -19.12 14.73
C PRO A 149 4.73 -19.56 15.71
N ALA A 150 3.96 -20.59 15.37
CA ALA A 150 2.92 -21.14 16.25
C ALA A 150 3.47 -21.60 17.62
N SER A 151 4.75 -21.97 17.69
CA SER A 151 5.46 -22.29 18.94
C SER A 151 5.48 -21.14 19.96
N GLU A 152 5.35 -19.88 19.52
CA GLU A 152 5.37 -18.71 20.40
C GLU A 152 3.98 -18.36 20.98
N THR A 153 2.94 -19.17 20.72
CA THR A 153 1.54 -18.86 21.08
C THR A 153 1.39 -18.34 22.52
N VAL A 154 1.91 -19.06 23.52
CA VAL A 154 1.75 -18.70 24.95
C VAL A 154 2.31 -17.30 25.25
N ARG A 155 3.47 -16.98 24.70
CA ARG A 155 4.14 -15.69 24.91
C ARG A 155 3.41 -14.55 24.19
N ILE A 156 2.90 -14.81 23.00
CA ILE A 156 2.15 -13.82 22.21
C ILE A 156 0.78 -13.55 22.84
N GLU A 157 0.09 -14.56 23.36
CA GLU A 157 -1.16 -14.41 24.11
C GLU A 157 -1.01 -13.42 25.28
N GLN A 158 0.09 -13.51 26.03
CA GLN A 158 0.41 -12.57 27.12
C GLN A 158 0.63 -11.12 26.64
N SER A 159 0.95 -10.94 25.35
CA SER A 159 1.30 -9.64 24.76
C SER A 159 0.18 -9.06 23.88
N LEU A 160 -0.93 -9.78 23.64
CA LEU A 160 -1.99 -9.35 22.72
C LEU A 160 -2.59 -7.99 23.06
N ASN A 161 -2.61 -7.60 24.34
CA ASN A 161 -3.11 -6.28 24.76
C ASN A 161 -2.25 -5.14 24.18
N ALA A 162 -0.93 -5.33 24.05
CA ALA A 162 -0.04 -4.34 23.44
C ALA A 162 -0.32 -4.20 21.94
N PHE A 163 -0.46 -5.32 21.22
CA PHE A 163 -0.84 -5.33 19.81
C PHE A 163 -2.21 -4.68 19.57
N ARG A 164 -3.19 -4.99 20.41
CA ARG A 164 -4.54 -4.41 20.33
C ARG A 164 -4.51 -2.90 20.54
N SER A 165 -3.75 -2.42 21.52
CA SER A 165 -3.56 -1.00 21.79
C SER A 165 -2.91 -0.27 20.61
N ALA A 166 -1.93 -0.91 19.97
CA ALA A 166 -1.29 -0.41 18.76
C ALA A 166 -2.14 -0.56 17.48
N ARG A 167 -3.24 -1.32 17.54
CA ARG A 167 -4.09 -1.71 16.40
C ARG A 167 -3.33 -2.49 15.31
N VAL A 168 -2.37 -3.30 15.74
CA VAL A 168 -1.61 -4.21 14.88
C VAL A 168 -2.22 -5.61 15.01
N GLY A 169 -2.38 -6.29 13.89
CA GLY A 169 -2.87 -7.67 13.86
C GLY A 169 -1.78 -8.68 14.21
N VAL A 170 -2.18 -9.87 14.63
CA VAL A 170 -1.28 -10.97 15.01
C VAL A 170 -1.71 -12.23 14.28
N ALA A 171 -0.78 -12.81 13.53
CA ALA A 171 -0.92 -14.10 12.89
C ALA A 171 0.11 -15.08 13.48
N LEU A 172 -0.30 -16.34 13.59
CA LEU A 172 0.57 -17.46 13.92
C LEU A 172 0.74 -18.33 12.70
N VAL A 173 1.98 -18.68 12.40
CA VAL A 173 2.37 -19.48 11.24
C VAL A 173 2.86 -20.83 11.73
N ASP A 174 2.19 -21.87 11.26
CA ASP A 174 2.59 -23.26 11.43
C ASP A 174 3.00 -23.83 10.05
N PRO A 175 4.18 -24.45 9.92
CA PRO A 175 4.62 -25.02 8.63
C PRO A 175 3.70 -26.13 8.09
N GLY A 176 2.98 -26.85 8.95
CA GLY A 176 2.07 -27.93 8.58
C GLY A 176 0.61 -27.48 8.47
N ASP A 177 0.17 -26.60 9.36
CA ASP A 177 -1.23 -26.19 9.48
C ASP A 177 -1.55 -24.81 8.86
N GLY A 178 -0.54 -24.12 8.32
CA GLY A 178 -0.69 -22.84 7.64
C GLY A 178 -0.78 -21.64 8.61
N VAL A 179 -1.60 -20.65 8.27
CA VAL A 179 -1.68 -19.38 8.99
C VAL A 179 -2.98 -19.30 9.79
N SER A 180 -2.90 -18.96 11.08
CA SER A 180 -4.05 -18.67 11.92
C SER A 180 -4.00 -17.26 12.51
N VAL A 181 -5.08 -16.50 12.36
CA VAL A 181 -5.15 -15.12 12.88
C VAL A 181 -5.64 -15.13 14.31
N ARG A 182 -4.85 -14.58 15.24
CA ARG A 182 -5.19 -14.43 16.67
C ARG A 182 -5.79 -13.06 16.99
N LEU A 183 -5.35 -12.04 16.27
CA LEU A 183 -5.86 -10.68 16.39
C LEU A 183 -6.00 -10.08 15.00
N LEU A 184 -7.21 -9.68 14.62
CA LEU A 184 -7.41 -8.89 13.42
C LEU A 184 -6.78 -7.51 13.60
N ALA A 185 -6.05 -7.05 12.60
CA ALA A 185 -5.65 -5.66 12.54
C ALA A 185 -6.91 -4.78 12.53
N ARG A 186 -6.86 -3.65 13.25
CA ARG A 186 -7.92 -2.65 13.17
C ARG A 186 -7.43 -1.52 12.28
N GLY A 187 -7.82 -1.61 11.00
CA GLY A 187 -7.71 -0.51 10.05
C GLY A 187 -8.17 0.79 10.69
N GLY A 188 -7.33 1.82 10.59
CA GLY A 188 -7.53 3.04 11.38
C GLY A 188 -6.39 4.06 11.27
N GLY A 189 -5.33 3.74 10.53
CA GLY A 189 -4.64 4.80 9.81
C GLY A 189 -5.65 5.36 8.84
N SER A 190 -6.08 6.59 9.08
CA SER A 190 -6.88 7.35 8.13
C SER A 190 -6.30 7.12 6.73
N MET A 191 -7.04 6.43 5.84
CA MET A 191 -6.73 6.42 4.40
C MET A 191 -6.71 7.84 3.82
N ARG A 192 -7.08 8.84 4.63
CA ARG A 192 -6.88 10.27 4.42
C ARG A 192 -5.45 10.60 4.85
N GLY A 193 -4.58 10.77 3.87
CA GLY A 193 -3.20 11.18 4.09
C GLY A 193 -2.34 10.79 2.89
N ILE A 194 -1.21 11.48 2.75
CA ILE A 194 -0.31 11.20 1.63
C ILE A 194 0.39 9.85 1.73
N LYS A 195 0.66 9.36 2.96
CA LYS A 195 1.45 8.14 3.15
C LYS A 195 0.74 6.87 2.66
N PRO A 196 -0.56 6.63 2.98
CA PRO A 196 -1.27 5.50 2.39
C PRO A 196 -1.42 5.61 0.88
N HIS A 197 -1.66 6.83 0.36
CA HIS A 197 -1.72 7.08 -1.07
C HIS A 197 -0.39 6.80 -1.78
N PHE A 198 0.72 7.20 -1.15
CA PHE A 198 2.06 6.93 -1.63
C PHE A 198 2.33 5.43 -1.70
N ALA A 199 1.96 4.66 -0.66
CA ALA A 199 2.12 3.21 -0.68
C ALA A 199 1.33 2.55 -1.82
N ARG A 200 0.06 2.93 -2.00
CA ARG A 200 -0.78 2.42 -3.10
C ARG A 200 -0.19 2.74 -4.46
N LEU A 201 0.23 4.00 -4.66
CA LEU A 201 0.87 4.44 -5.89
C LEU A 201 2.20 3.69 -6.13
N ARG A 202 2.97 3.44 -5.07
CA ARG A 202 4.22 2.69 -5.18
C ARG A 202 4.00 1.26 -5.68
N VAL A 203 2.99 0.55 -5.15
CA VAL A 203 2.62 -0.77 -5.66
C VAL A 203 2.25 -0.69 -7.14
N LEU A 204 1.42 0.28 -7.52
CA LEU A 204 1.00 0.47 -8.92
C LEU A 204 2.21 0.74 -9.84
N CYS A 205 3.14 1.61 -9.44
CA CYS A 205 4.34 1.90 -10.23
C CYS A 205 5.25 0.68 -10.37
N ASP A 206 5.44 -0.11 -9.30
CA ASP A 206 6.25 -1.32 -9.35
C ASP A 206 5.64 -2.40 -10.27
N LEU A 207 4.30 -2.47 -10.37
CA LEU A 207 3.58 -3.33 -11.31
C LEU A 207 3.72 -2.84 -12.76
N CYS A 208 3.55 -1.54 -13.01
CA CYS A 208 3.74 -0.97 -14.35
C CYS A 208 5.18 -1.14 -14.86
N ALA A 209 6.16 -1.14 -13.94
CA ALA A 209 7.56 -1.36 -14.27
C ALA A 209 7.92 -2.82 -14.58
N ASP A 210 6.99 -3.77 -14.37
CA ASP A 210 7.16 -5.22 -14.57
C ASP A 210 8.50 -5.77 -14.05
N THR A 211 8.83 -5.41 -12.81
CA THR A 211 10.13 -5.77 -12.21
C THR A 211 10.23 -7.26 -11.82
N GLY A 212 9.17 -8.04 -11.99
CA GLY A 212 9.04 -9.41 -11.47
C GLY A 212 8.98 -9.52 -9.94
N ARG A 213 9.03 -8.38 -9.22
CA ARG A 213 9.00 -8.33 -7.75
C ARG A 213 7.64 -8.76 -7.18
N TRP A 214 6.56 -8.46 -7.90
CA TRP A 214 5.20 -8.73 -7.46
C TRP A 214 4.66 -10.00 -8.09
N ALA A 215 4.31 -10.98 -7.27
CA ALA A 215 3.60 -12.17 -7.68
C ALA A 215 2.09 -11.89 -7.68
N VAL A 216 1.43 -12.12 -8.83
CA VAL A 216 -0.03 -12.10 -8.91
C VAL A 216 -0.57 -13.37 -8.25
N ILE A 217 -1.45 -13.19 -7.26
CA ILE A 217 -2.15 -14.27 -6.58
C ILE A 217 -3.52 -14.39 -7.26
N PRO A 218 -3.80 -15.50 -7.97
CA PRO A 218 -5.09 -15.68 -8.62
C PRO A 218 -6.21 -15.66 -7.59
N ALA A 219 -7.35 -15.07 -7.96
CA ALA A 219 -8.59 -15.27 -7.23
C ALA A 219 -8.85 -16.79 -7.13
N THR A 220 -8.93 -17.33 -5.92
CA THR A 220 -9.32 -18.73 -5.73
C THR A 220 -10.78 -18.85 -6.14
N ALA A 221 -11.05 -19.59 -7.22
CA ALA A 221 -12.42 -19.83 -7.66
C ALA A 221 -13.22 -20.47 -6.52
N LYS A 222 -14.39 -19.90 -6.20
CA LYS A 222 -15.37 -20.45 -5.25
C LYS A 222 -15.40 -21.98 -5.37
N GLY A 223 -14.91 -22.66 -4.34
CA GLY A 223 -15.24 -24.06 -4.13
C GLY A 223 -16.75 -24.15 -3.97
N ARG A 224 -17.45 -24.52 -5.05
CA ARG A 224 -18.86 -24.94 -4.97
C ARG A 224 -18.88 -26.14 -4.03
N LYS A 225 -19.35 -25.93 -2.80
CA LYS A 225 -19.91 -27.01 -2.01
C LYS A 225 -21.25 -27.41 -2.61
#